data_AF-A0A4U1CFP8-F1
#
_entry.id   AF-A0A4U1CFP8-F1
#
_cell.length_a   1.000
_cell.length_b   1.000
_cell.length_c   1.000
_cell.angle_alpha   90.00
_cell.angle_beta   90.00
_cell.angle_gamma   90.00
#
_symmetry.space_group_name_H-M   'P 1'
#
loop_
_entity.id
_entity.type
_entity.pdbx_description
1 polymer ?
#
loop_
_entity_poly.entity_id
_entity_poly.type
_entity_poly.pdbx_seq_one_letter_code
_entity_poly.pdbx_strand_id
1 'polypeptide(L)'
;MKNKLLNSFLLFLAINAISINLSKAQYEFIPDQTTGKPLTTARYENVTGTPYLVDAWLNGEVKLANGSIVKPKAIKYDAVTDKLLFQQDGKIFEFFPRVAVFKLFAPNQTRTFLINDKNDQYFELLTDGDIKLLKKTKKVVLERKGYNSATVEKVIDENIKYFILVNDKQSEVKLNKKALAKLLPNYKSQIDEYTISQGTEENDYINLIKSLE
;
A
#
# COMPACT_ATOMS: atom_id res chain seq x y z
N MET A 1 1.66 -65.47 -17.49
CA MET A 1 2.65 -64.58 -16.82
C MET A 1 2.65 -63.12 -17.29
N LYS A 2 2.07 -62.76 -18.46
CA LYS A 2 2.14 -61.37 -18.99
C LYS A 2 1.18 -60.35 -18.34
N ASN A 3 0.10 -60.78 -17.69
CA ASN A 3 -0.91 -59.84 -17.16
C ASN A 3 -0.67 -59.37 -15.70
N LYS A 4 0.26 -59.99 -14.96
CA LYS A 4 0.59 -59.55 -13.59
C LYS A 4 1.63 -58.41 -13.55
N LEU A 5 2.52 -58.35 -14.55
CA LEU A 5 3.53 -57.29 -14.67
C LEU A 5 2.92 -55.94 -15.11
N LEU A 6 1.88 -55.96 -15.94
CA LEU A 6 1.21 -54.75 -16.43
C LEU A 6 0.40 -54.05 -15.31
N ASN A 7 -0.26 -54.82 -14.44
CA ASN A 7 -1.01 -54.27 -13.30
C ASN A 7 -0.11 -53.75 -12.18
N SER A 8 1.12 -54.26 -12.05
CA SER A 8 2.09 -53.76 -11.07
C SER A 8 2.72 -52.42 -11.51
N PHE A 9 2.79 -52.16 -12.81
CA PHE A 9 3.32 -50.89 -13.34
C PHE A 9 2.28 -49.76 -13.26
N LEU A 10 1.00 -50.08 -13.45
CA LEU A 10 -0.11 -49.11 -13.29
C LEU A 10 -0.32 -48.71 -11.81
N LEU A 11 0.00 -49.58 -10.85
CA LEU A 11 -0.09 -49.26 -9.43
C LEU A 11 1.04 -48.34 -8.95
N PHE A 12 2.22 -48.39 -9.59
CA PHE A 12 3.36 -47.50 -9.26
C PHE A 12 3.21 -46.09 -9.87
N LEU A 13 2.50 -45.96 -10.99
CA LEU A 13 2.22 -44.66 -11.61
C LEU A 13 1.13 -43.87 -10.86
N ALA A 14 0.21 -44.55 -10.17
CA ALA A 14 -0.87 -43.92 -9.41
C ALA A 14 -0.43 -43.30 -8.08
N ILE A 15 0.70 -43.73 -7.50
CA ILE A 15 1.20 -43.22 -6.21
C ILE A 15 2.01 -41.91 -6.39
N ASN A 16 2.50 -41.62 -7.60
CA ASN A 16 3.26 -40.39 -7.88
C ASN A 16 2.39 -39.19 -8.33
N ALA A 17 1.07 -39.38 -8.46
CA ALA A 17 0.17 -38.35 -8.98
C ALA A 17 -0.57 -37.53 -7.91
N ILE A 18 -0.32 -37.78 -6.62
CA ILE A 18 -0.97 -37.05 -5.51
C ILE A 18 0.12 -36.36 -4.65
N SER A 19 0.95 -35.57 -5.33
CA SER A 19 1.69 -34.48 -4.69
C SER A 19 1.26 -33.19 -5.37
N ILE A 20 -0.05 -32.90 -5.29
CA ILE A 20 -0.53 -31.55 -5.56
C ILE A 20 0.06 -30.70 -4.44
N ASN A 21 1.20 -30.08 -4.72
CA ASN A 21 1.75 -29.03 -3.89
C ASN A 21 0.66 -27.96 -3.76
N LEU A 22 -0.16 -28.04 -2.72
CA LEU A 22 -0.78 -26.84 -2.17
C LEU A 22 0.38 -26.03 -1.63
N SER A 23 1.00 -25.25 -2.53
CA SER A 23 1.85 -24.15 -2.15
C SER A 23 0.95 -23.16 -1.43
N LYS A 24 0.74 -23.38 -0.14
CA LYS A 24 0.48 -22.28 0.77
C LYS A 24 1.72 -21.42 0.63
N ALA A 25 1.60 -20.26 0.01
CA ALA A 25 2.66 -19.27 0.00
C ALA A 25 3.03 -19.01 1.47
N GLN A 26 4.08 -19.70 1.94
CA GLN A 26 4.64 -19.51 3.26
C GLN A 26 5.53 -18.29 3.11
N TYR A 27 5.15 -17.21 3.77
CA TYR A 27 6.00 -16.03 3.81
C TYR A 27 7.18 -16.32 4.71
N GLU A 28 8.35 -15.99 4.22
CA GLU A 28 9.58 -16.15 4.98
C GLU A 28 9.72 -14.97 5.96
N PHE A 29 10.07 -15.30 7.19
CA PHE A 29 10.38 -14.30 8.20
C PHE A 29 11.72 -13.65 7.86
N ILE A 30 11.70 -12.35 7.61
CA ILE A 30 12.94 -11.57 7.46
C ILE A 30 12.98 -10.52 8.58
N PRO A 31 13.94 -10.58 9.52
CA PRO A 31 14.19 -9.49 10.45
C PRO A 31 14.63 -8.23 9.68
N ASP A 32 14.48 -7.03 10.25
CA ASP A 32 14.83 -5.77 9.58
C ASP A 32 16.22 -5.86 8.93
N GLN A 33 16.29 -5.81 7.59
CA GLN A 33 17.56 -5.94 6.87
C GLN A 33 18.52 -4.78 7.14
N THR A 34 18.04 -3.69 7.75
CA THR A 34 18.84 -2.50 8.08
C THR A 34 19.50 -2.61 9.45
N THR A 35 18.86 -3.30 10.41
CA THR A 35 19.33 -3.34 11.81
C THR A 35 19.46 -4.75 12.40
N GLY A 36 18.98 -5.78 11.71
CA GLY A 36 18.93 -7.17 12.18
C GLY A 36 18.00 -7.41 13.38
N LYS A 37 17.29 -6.37 13.85
CA LYS A 37 16.43 -6.43 15.03
C LYS A 37 15.00 -6.85 14.65
N PRO A 38 14.28 -7.55 15.54
CA PRO A 38 12.84 -7.72 15.38
C PRO A 38 12.16 -6.35 15.25
N LEU A 39 11.18 -6.23 14.36
CA LEU A 39 10.36 -5.02 14.28
C LEU A 39 9.53 -4.93 15.55
N THR A 40 9.84 -3.96 16.40
CA THR A 40 9.09 -3.68 17.61
C THR A 40 8.33 -2.37 17.47
N THR A 41 7.20 -2.27 18.15
CA THR A 41 6.46 -1.01 18.31
C THR A 41 7.27 0.05 19.08
N ALA A 42 8.36 -0.35 19.74
CA ALA A 42 9.26 0.52 20.48
C ALA A 42 9.85 1.68 19.65
N ARG A 43 9.88 1.54 18.31
CA ARG A 43 10.35 2.60 17.38
C ARG A 43 9.66 3.95 17.59
N TYR A 44 8.41 3.96 18.08
CA TYR A 44 7.60 5.16 18.25
C TYR A 44 7.23 5.44 19.72
N GLU A 45 8.07 5.01 20.67
CA GLU A 45 7.87 5.33 22.09
C GLU A 45 7.92 6.83 22.35
N ASN A 46 7.01 7.30 23.22
CA ASN A 46 6.89 8.70 23.65
C ASN A 46 6.65 9.69 22.50
N VAL A 47 5.98 9.24 21.43
CA VAL A 47 5.56 10.11 20.33
C VAL A 47 4.06 10.40 20.43
N THR A 48 3.70 11.68 20.42
CA THR A 48 2.31 12.13 20.33
C THR A 48 1.79 12.00 18.89
N GLY A 49 0.66 11.33 18.71
CA GLY A 49 0.06 11.02 17.41
C GLY A 49 0.36 9.59 16.95
N THR A 50 -0.02 9.25 15.71
CA THR A 50 0.18 7.89 15.16
C THR A 50 1.04 7.90 13.90
N PRO A 51 2.12 7.10 13.84
CA PRO A 51 3.00 6.99 12.67
C PRO A 51 2.33 6.22 11.53
N TYR A 52 1.26 5.49 11.84
CA TYR A 52 0.54 4.65 10.91
C TYR A 52 -0.52 5.43 10.14
N LEU A 53 -0.81 5.00 8.91
CA LEU A 53 -1.86 5.62 8.12
C LEU A 53 -3.24 5.46 8.78
N VAL A 54 -3.50 4.27 9.33
CA VAL A 54 -4.67 3.96 10.15
C VAL A 54 -4.16 3.28 11.41
N ASP A 55 -4.58 3.77 12.57
CA ASP A 55 -4.14 3.21 13.85
C ASP A 55 -4.93 1.96 14.26
N ALA A 56 -5.02 1.00 13.34
CA ALA A 56 -5.64 -0.28 13.54
C ALA A 56 -4.94 -1.32 12.66
N TRP A 57 -4.90 -2.57 13.13
CA TRP A 57 -4.56 -3.70 12.26
C TRP A 57 -5.77 -4.03 11.42
N LEU A 58 -5.61 -4.03 10.11
CA LEU A 58 -6.70 -4.27 9.16
C LEU A 58 -6.48 -5.59 8.42
N ASN A 59 -7.57 -6.20 7.98
CA ASN A 59 -7.48 -7.21 6.93
C ASN A 59 -7.01 -6.55 5.63
N GLY A 60 -6.40 -7.34 4.75
CA GLY A 60 -6.05 -6.83 3.44
C GLY A 60 -5.72 -7.89 2.41
N GLU A 61 -5.36 -7.40 1.25
CA GLU A 61 -4.85 -8.18 0.13
C GLU A 61 -3.53 -7.54 -0.31
N VAL A 62 -2.49 -8.35 -0.48
CA VAL A 62 -1.16 -7.89 -0.86
C VAL A 62 -0.75 -8.65 -2.11
N LYS A 63 -0.23 -7.94 -3.10
CA LYS A 63 0.43 -8.50 -4.28
C LYS A 63 1.91 -8.17 -4.17
N LEU A 64 2.74 -9.19 -4.11
CA LEU A 64 4.20 -9.05 -4.06
C LEU A 64 4.76 -8.83 -5.47
N ALA A 65 5.99 -8.32 -5.54
CA ALA A 65 6.69 -8.03 -6.80
C ALA A 65 6.87 -9.28 -7.69
N ASN A 66 6.93 -10.47 -7.09
CA ASN A 66 6.97 -11.73 -7.82
C ASN A 66 5.60 -12.19 -8.34
N GLY A 67 4.55 -11.38 -8.19
CA GLY A 67 3.18 -11.68 -8.62
C GLY A 67 2.34 -12.46 -7.61
N SER A 68 2.92 -12.94 -6.51
CA SER A 68 2.18 -13.71 -5.49
C SER A 68 1.13 -12.84 -4.82
N ILE A 69 -0.08 -13.37 -4.67
CA ILE A 69 -1.19 -12.70 -3.99
C ILE A 69 -1.49 -13.41 -2.69
N VAL A 70 -1.72 -12.62 -1.66
CA VAL A 70 -1.83 -13.11 -0.30
C VAL A 70 -2.79 -12.24 0.51
N LYS A 71 -3.47 -12.84 1.50
CA LYS A 71 -4.61 -12.22 2.21
C LYS A 71 -4.40 -12.23 3.74
N PRO A 72 -3.48 -11.40 4.25
CA PRO A 72 -3.20 -11.33 5.67
C PRO A 72 -4.39 -10.76 6.47
N LYS A 73 -4.59 -11.28 7.68
CA LYS A 73 -5.66 -10.84 8.60
C LYS A 73 -5.30 -9.59 9.41
N ALA A 74 -4.02 -9.24 9.46
CA ALA A 74 -3.53 -8.13 10.23
C ALA A 74 -2.36 -7.49 9.50
N ILE A 75 -2.64 -6.41 8.78
CA ILE A 75 -1.65 -5.53 8.18
C ILE A 75 -1.82 -4.10 8.67
N LYS A 76 -0.72 -3.36 8.67
CA LYS A 76 -0.67 -1.96 9.07
C LYS A 76 0.38 -1.26 8.22
N TYR A 77 0.02 -0.10 7.67
CA TYR A 77 0.92 0.69 6.84
C TYR A 77 1.54 1.81 7.68
N ASP A 78 2.87 1.77 7.80
CA ASP A 78 3.69 2.76 8.48
C ASP A 78 4.01 3.89 7.49
N ALA A 79 3.37 5.04 7.68
CA ALA A 79 3.50 6.19 6.80
C ALA A 79 4.73 7.06 7.12
N VAL A 80 5.48 6.74 8.19
CA VAL A 80 6.78 7.35 8.50
C VAL A 80 7.88 6.63 7.72
N THR A 81 7.90 5.29 7.76
CA THR A 81 8.92 4.51 7.06
C THR A 81 8.53 4.06 5.66
N ASP A 82 7.29 4.30 5.23
CA ASP A 82 6.77 3.91 3.92
C ASP A 82 6.76 2.39 3.72
N LYS A 83 6.40 1.65 4.79
CA LYS A 83 6.47 0.19 4.83
C LYS A 83 5.13 -0.44 5.20
N LEU A 84 4.79 -1.53 4.51
CA LEU A 84 3.66 -2.37 4.88
C LEU A 84 4.13 -3.45 5.86
N LEU A 85 3.49 -3.49 7.02
CA LEU A 85 3.76 -4.45 8.08
C LEU A 85 2.63 -5.48 8.16
N PHE A 86 2.94 -6.71 8.55
CA PHE A 86 1.95 -7.70 8.92
C PHE A 86 2.22 -8.29 10.30
N GLN A 87 1.18 -8.73 10.98
CA GLN A 87 1.28 -9.41 12.25
C GLN A 87 0.94 -10.89 12.11
N GLN A 88 1.80 -11.75 12.67
CA GLN A 88 1.58 -13.19 12.77
C GLN A 88 2.19 -13.70 14.08
N ASP A 89 1.46 -14.55 14.81
CA ASP A 89 1.90 -15.14 16.08
C ASP A 89 2.41 -14.11 17.10
N GLY A 90 1.74 -12.95 17.16
CA GLY A 90 2.08 -11.85 18.06
C GLY A 90 3.30 -11.01 17.63
N LYS A 91 4.00 -11.41 16.56
CA LYS A 91 5.19 -10.72 16.04
C LYS A 91 4.85 -9.89 14.81
N ILE A 92 5.62 -8.83 14.57
CA ILE A 92 5.46 -7.91 13.46
C ILE A 92 6.57 -8.14 12.44
N PHE A 93 6.19 -8.14 11.17
CA PHE A 93 7.05 -8.50 10.04
C PHE A 93 6.86 -7.53 8.87
N GLU A 94 7.89 -7.40 8.04
CA GLU A 94 7.82 -6.77 6.72
C GLU A 94 7.61 -7.84 5.64
N PHE A 95 6.94 -7.48 4.55
CA PHE A 95 6.75 -8.37 3.42
C PHE A 95 8.02 -8.56 2.61
N PHE A 96 8.30 -9.81 2.22
CA PHE A 96 9.30 -10.15 1.22
C PHE A 96 8.78 -11.24 0.26
N PRO A 97 9.01 -11.14 -1.07
CA PRO A 97 9.58 -9.99 -1.78
C PRO A 97 8.77 -8.71 -1.56
N ARG A 98 9.32 -7.57 -2.00
CA ARG A 98 8.66 -6.25 -1.89
C ARG A 98 7.19 -6.30 -2.30
N VAL A 99 6.36 -5.50 -1.65
CA VAL A 99 4.97 -5.31 -2.05
C VAL A 99 4.89 -4.44 -3.31
N ALA A 100 4.17 -4.92 -4.33
CA ALA A 100 3.85 -4.12 -5.51
C ALA A 100 2.52 -3.37 -5.33
N VAL A 101 1.51 -4.05 -4.78
CA VAL A 101 0.18 -3.49 -4.52
C VAL A 101 -0.32 -4.01 -3.18
N PHE A 102 -1.00 -3.16 -2.41
CA PHE A 102 -1.78 -3.65 -1.27
C PHE A 102 -3.12 -2.94 -1.14
N LYS A 103 -4.07 -3.64 -0.54
CA LYS A 103 -5.39 -3.13 -0.19
C LYS A 103 -5.58 -3.21 1.31
N LEU A 104 -5.98 -2.11 1.92
CA LEU A 104 -6.43 -2.05 3.30
C LEU A 104 -7.95 -2.11 3.32
N PHE A 105 -8.51 -3.11 4.01
CA PHE A 105 -9.96 -3.25 4.18
C PHE A 105 -10.38 -2.56 5.48
N ALA A 106 -10.67 -1.26 5.39
CA ALA A 106 -11.28 -0.52 6.49
C ALA A 106 -12.81 -0.72 6.47
N PRO A 107 -13.51 -0.53 7.61
CA PRO A 107 -14.95 -0.85 7.73
C PRO A 107 -15.85 -0.25 6.64
N ASN A 108 -15.55 0.96 6.18
CA ASN A 108 -16.38 1.70 5.23
C ASN A 108 -15.71 1.93 3.87
N GLN A 109 -14.46 1.48 3.70
CA GLN A 109 -13.69 1.77 2.49
C GLN A 109 -12.56 0.76 2.29
N THR A 110 -12.37 0.33 1.05
CA THR A 110 -11.12 -0.32 0.63
C THR A 110 -10.18 0.73 0.08
N ARG A 111 -8.98 0.83 0.65
CA ARG A 111 -7.94 1.75 0.17
C ARG A 111 -6.87 0.94 -0.55
N THR A 112 -6.61 1.25 -1.81
CA THR A 112 -5.63 0.55 -2.65
C THR A 112 -4.36 1.39 -2.77
N PHE A 113 -3.21 0.75 -2.65
CA PHE A 113 -1.90 1.38 -2.73
C PHE A 113 -1.04 0.70 -3.78
N LEU A 114 -0.37 1.51 -4.58
CA LEU A 114 0.54 1.09 -5.65
C LEU A 114 1.95 1.60 -5.34
N ILE A 115 2.97 0.80 -5.61
CA ILE A 115 4.34 1.29 -5.58
C ILE A 115 4.67 2.07 -6.86
N ASN A 116 5.47 3.12 -6.73
CA ASN A 116 6.17 3.73 -7.86
C ASN A 116 7.61 3.18 -7.89
N ASP A 117 7.93 2.41 -8.93
CA ASP A 117 9.22 1.72 -9.07
C ASP A 117 10.43 2.66 -9.19
N LYS A 118 10.22 3.96 -9.48
CA LYS A 118 11.32 4.92 -9.61
C LYS A 118 11.85 5.41 -8.27
N ASN A 119 11.00 5.47 -7.25
CA ASN A 119 11.35 6.06 -5.96
C ASN A 119 11.00 5.16 -4.76
N ASP A 120 10.48 3.97 -5.02
CA ASP A 120 10.18 2.96 -4.01
C ASP A 120 9.14 3.41 -2.98
N GLN A 121 8.22 4.28 -3.40
CA GLN A 121 7.21 4.85 -2.52
C GLN A 121 5.81 4.34 -2.85
N TYR A 122 5.00 4.12 -1.81
CA TYR A 122 3.59 3.75 -2.00
C TYR A 122 2.68 4.98 -2.14
N PHE A 123 1.74 4.91 -3.07
CA PHE A 123 0.73 5.93 -3.31
C PHE A 123 -0.64 5.29 -3.23
N GLU A 124 -1.57 5.95 -2.55
CA GLU A 124 -2.97 5.57 -2.57
C GLU A 124 -3.56 5.89 -3.95
N LEU A 125 -4.26 4.93 -4.54
CA LEU A 125 -5.00 5.08 -5.78
C LEU A 125 -6.40 5.63 -5.46
N LEU A 126 -6.68 6.88 -5.84
CA LEU A 126 -7.98 7.52 -5.63
C LEU A 126 -8.91 7.37 -6.84
N THR A 127 -8.35 7.36 -8.05
CA THR A 127 -9.06 7.01 -9.30
C THR A 127 -8.23 6.02 -10.10
N ASP A 128 -8.91 5.11 -10.79
CA ASP A 128 -8.30 4.22 -11.77
C ASP A 128 -8.73 4.65 -13.18
N GLY A 129 -8.09 4.09 -14.21
CA GLY A 129 -8.29 4.46 -15.62
C GLY A 129 -7.05 5.02 -16.30
N ASP A 130 -7.24 5.74 -17.40
CA ASP A 130 -6.16 6.38 -18.18
C ASP A 130 -5.56 7.57 -17.41
N ILE A 131 -6.36 8.22 -16.56
CA ILE A 131 -5.93 9.31 -15.68
C ILE A 131 -6.10 8.89 -14.23
N LYS A 132 -4.97 8.55 -13.60
CA LYS A 132 -4.97 8.14 -12.19
C LYS A 132 -4.65 9.33 -11.29
N LEU A 133 -5.55 9.61 -10.35
CA LEU A 133 -5.30 10.48 -9.22
C LEU A 133 -4.72 9.66 -8.09
N LEU A 134 -3.52 10.04 -7.66
CA LEU A 134 -2.77 9.37 -6.60
C LEU A 134 -2.62 10.31 -5.40
N LYS A 135 -2.60 9.74 -4.21
CA LYS A 135 -2.36 10.44 -2.94
C LYS A 135 -1.17 9.86 -2.20
N LYS A 136 -0.31 10.73 -1.69
CA LYS A 136 0.78 10.37 -0.78
C LYS A 136 0.51 11.02 0.57
N THR A 137 0.24 10.20 1.58
CA THR A 137 0.29 10.60 2.98
C THR A 137 1.66 10.22 3.53
N LYS A 138 2.49 11.22 3.84
CA LYS A 138 3.79 11.04 4.48
C LYS A 138 3.72 11.58 5.89
N LYS A 139 4.19 10.79 6.86
CA LYS A 139 4.31 11.22 8.25
C LYS A 139 5.77 11.39 8.63
N VAL A 140 6.06 12.32 9.52
CA VAL A 140 7.41 12.53 10.07
C VAL A 140 7.34 12.72 11.57
N VAL A 141 8.38 12.30 12.28
CA VAL A 141 8.53 12.59 13.71
C VAL A 141 9.25 13.93 13.83
N LEU A 142 8.59 14.91 14.43
CA LEU A 142 9.18 16.20 14.76
C LEU A 142 9.53 16.25 16.24
N GLU A 143 10.72 16.77 16.53
CA GLU A 143 11.12 17.08 17.90
C GLU A 143 10.82 18.55 18.20
N ARG A 144 10.01 18.80 19.23
CA ARG A 144 9.68 20.13 19.73
C ARG A 144 10.31 20.31 21.10
N LYS A 145 11.13 21.34 21.24
CA LYS A 145 11.70 21.75 22.52
C LYS A 145 11.20 23.15 22.84
N GLY A 146 10.46 23.28 23.94
CA GLY A 146 10.05 24.57 24.45
C GLY A 146 11.26 25.41 24.88
N TYR A 147 11.17 26.73 24.73
CA TYR A 147 12.19 27.66 25.24
C TYR A 147 12.26 27.49 26.77
N ASN A 148 13.41 27.04 27.29
CA ASN A 148 13.65 26.63 28.69
C ASN A 148 13.10 25.26 29.15
N SER A 149 12.66 24.38 28.24
CA SER A 149 12.31 23.00 28.61
C SER A 149 13.53 22.07 28.58
N ALA A 150 13.72 21.26 29.63
CA ALA A 150 14.66 20.13 29.63
C ALA A 150 14.12 18.92 28.84
N THR A 151 12.80 18.88 28.59
CA THR A 151 12.10 17.77 27.94
C THR A 151 11.90 18.06 26.45
N VAL A 152 12.22 17.10 25.60
CA VAL A 152 11.93 17.10 24.16
C VAL A 152 10.64 16.34 23.92
N GLU A 153 9.66 16.98 23.32
CA GLU A 153 8.42 16.33 22.87
C GLU A 153 8.60 15.81 21.45
N LYS A 154 8.18 14.57 21.19
CA LYS A 154 8.12 14.02 19.83
C LYS A 154 6.68 14.02 19.35
N VAL A 155 6.41 14.60 18.18
CA VAL A 155 5.06 14.69 17.61
C VAL A 155 5.08 14.18 16.19
N ILE A 156 4.05 13.43 15.78
CA ILE A 156 3.83 13.09 14.39
C ILE A 156 3.23 14.28 13.65
N ASP A 157 3.90 14.70 12.58
CA ASP A 157 3.37 15.65 11.60
C ASP A 157 3.01 14.93 10.30
N GLU A 158 1.90 15.33 9.67
CA GLU A 158 1.38 14.70 8.46
C GLU A 158 1.42 15.66 7.28
N ASN A 159 1.99 15.20 6.17
CA ASN A 159 2.02 15.90 4.90
C ASN A 159 1.31 15.09 3.82
N ILE A 160 0.31 15.70 3.19
CA ILE A 160 -0.44 15.11 2.08
C ILE A 160 -0.04 15.79 0.77
N LYS A 161 0.26 14.97 -0.24
CA LYS A 161 0.50 15.41 -1.62
C LYS A 161 -0.33 14.59 -2.60
N TYR A 162 -0.69 15.21 -3.72
CA TYR A 162 -1.44 14.57 -4.79
C TYR A 162 -0.62 14.53 -6.07
N PHE A 163 -0.88 13.53 -6.90
CA PHE A 163 -0.19 13.32 -8.16
C PHE A 163 -1.18 12.87 -9.23
N ILE A 164 -0.94 13.30 -10.46
CA ILE A 164 -1.56 12.71 -11.65
C ILE A 164 -0.58 11.74 -12.29
N LEU A 165 -1.04 10.54 -12.59
CA LEU A 165 -0.34 9.56 -13.40
C LEU A 165 -1.12 9.39 -14.71
N VAL A 166 -0.49 9.77 -15.82
CA VAL A 166 -1.00 9.65 -17.18
C VAL A 166 0.16 9.26 -18.09
N ASN A 167 -0.03 8.27 -18.98
CA ASN A 167 1.03 7.76 -19.87
C ASN A 167 2.34 7.45 -19.12
N ASP A 168 2.26 6.74 -17.99
CA ASP A 168 3.38 6.38 -17.10
C ASP A 168 4.19 7.57 -16.54
N LYS A 169 3.69 8.80 -16.70
CA LYS A 169 4.27 10.01 -16.15
C LYS A 169 3.50 10.47 -14.92
N GLN A 170 4.10 10.28 -13.76
CA GLN A 170 3.61 10.82 -12.50
C GLN A 170 4.08 12.28 -12.31
N SER A 171 3.15 13.20 -12.04
CA SER A 171 3.44 14.62 -11.79
C SER A 171 2.71 15.10 -10.53
N GLU A 172 3.40 15.80 -9.62
CA GLU A 172 2.79 16.39 -8.43
C GLU A 172 1.78 17.47 -8.85
N VAL A 173 0.62 17.48 -8.19
CA VAL A 173 -0.47 18.41 -8.48
C VAL A 173 -1.09 18.94 -7.20
N LYS A 174 -1.53 20.19 -7.23
CA LYS A 174 -2.44 20.72 -6.21
C LYS A 174 -3.87 20.43 -6.66
N LEU A 175 -4.74 20.11 -5.72
CA LEU A 175 -6.16 19.90 -5.99
C LEU A 175 -6.85 21.24 -6.29
N ASN A 176 -6.66 21.73 -7.51
CA ASN A 176 -7.41 22.86 -8.05
C ASN A 176 -7.49 22.76 -9.58
N LYS A 177 -8.55 23.34 -10.15
CA LYS A 177 -8.81 23.33 -11.60
C LYS A 177 -7.61 23.83 -12.42
N LYS A 178 -6.98 24.93 -11.99
CA LYS A 178 -5.84 25.54 -12.69
C LYS A 178 -4.65 24.57 -12.79
N ALA A 179 -4.30 23.89 -11.70
CA ALA A 179 -3.19 22.95 -11.68
C ALA A 179 -3.51 21.68 -12.50
N LEU A 180 -4.74 21.17 -12.41
CA LEU A 180 -5.19 20.03 -13.21
C LEU A 180 -5.20 20.34 -14.71
N ALA A 181 -5.80 21.46 -15.12
CA ALA A 181 -5.84 21.89 -16.52
C ALA A 181 -4.45 22.08 -17.14
N LYS A 182 -3.45 22.43 -16.33
CA LYS A 182 -2.05 22.52 -16.78
C LYS A 182 -1.45 21.14 -17.08
N LEU A 183 -1.79 20.12 -16.30
CA LEU A 183 -1.29 18.75 -16.50
C LEU A 183 -2.12 17.95 -17.51
N LEU A 184 -3.39 18.33 -17.69
CA LEU A 184 -4.38 17.67 -18.54
C LEU A 184 -4.96 18.66 -19.56
N PRO A 185 -4.13 19.21 -20.47
CA PRO A 185 -4.56 20.29 -21.37
C PRO A 185 -5.70 19.87 -22.32
N ASN A 186 -5.74 18.60 -22.71
CA ASN A 186 -6.80 18.06 -23.58
C ASN A 186 -8.17 18.07 -22.91
N TYR A 187 -8.21 18.09 -21.58
CA TYR A 187 -9.44 18.07 -20.77
C TYR A 187 -9.79 19.44 -20.20
N LYS A 188 -9.07 20.50 -20.61
CA LYS A 188 -9.19 21.84 -20.02
C LYS A 188 -10.63 22.37 -20.00
N SER A 189 -11.39 22.23 -21.09
CA SER A 189 -12.79 22.70 -21.14
C SER A 189 -13.66 22.00 -20.10
N GLN A 190 -13.58 20.67 -20.06
CA GLN A 190 -14.34 19.85 -19.10
C GLN A 190 -13.97 20.18 -17.65
N ILE A 191 -12.68 20.39 -17.36
CA ILE A 191 -12.19 20.78 -16.02
C ILE A 191 -12.74 22.15 -15.61
N ASP A 192 -12.73 23.12 -16.53
CA ASP A 192 -13.18 24.48 -16.26
C ASP A 192 -14.71 24.51 -16.02
N GLU A 193 -15.47 23.73 -16.79
CA GLU A 193 -16.93 23.60 -16.70
C GLU A 193 -17.41 22.76 -15.51
N TYR A 194 -16.59 21.85 -14.97
CA TYR A 194 -16.98 20.96 -13.88
C TYR A 194 -17.41 21.73 -12.63
N THR A 195 -18.58 21.41 -12.07
CA THR A 195 -19.08 22.06 -10.86
C THR A 195 -18.66 21.28 -9.61
N ILE A 196 -17.92 21.94 -8.71
CA ILE A 196 -17.53 21.38 -7.41
C ILE A 196 -18.77 21.30 -6.52
N SER A 197 -19.03 20.14 -5.93
CA SER A 197 -20.17 19.90 -5.06
C SER A 197 -19.86 20.30 -3.61
N GLN A 198 -20.84 20.27 -2.70
CA GLN A 198 -20.62 20.57 -1.26
C GLN A 198 -19.91 19.41 -0.51
N GLY A 199 -19.10 18.60 -1.21
CA GLY A 199 -18.36 17.47 -0.67
C GLY A 199 -17.04 17.90 0.00
N THR A 200 -16.14 16.94 0.20
CA THR A 200 -14.75 17.27 0.52
C THR A 200 -14.02 17.65 -0.77
N GLU A 201 -13.06 18.57 -0.67
CA GLU A 201 -12.22 18.98 -1.82
C GLU A 201 -11.63 17.76 -2.55
N GLU A 202 -11.10 16.78 -1.80
CA GLU A 202 -10.58 15.52 -2.37
C GLU A 202 -11.64 14.75 -3.16
N ASN A 203 -12.86 14.58 -2.61
CA ASN A 203 -13.92 13.85 -3.29
C ASN A 203 -14.41 14.56 -4.55
N ASP A 204 -14.47 15.90 -4.55
CA ASP A 204 -14.83 16.66 -5.73
C ASP A 204 -13.83 16.46 -6.87
N TYR A 205 -12.53 16.43 -6.56
CA TYR A 205 -11.50 16.19 -7.57
C TYR A 205 -11.41 14.71 -7.99
N ILE A 206 -11.70 13.76 -7.10
CA ILE A 206 -11.88 12.35 -7.48
C ILE A 206 -13.00 12.24 -8.53
N ASN A 207 -14.15 12.86 -8.28
CA ASN A 207 -15.30 12.81 -9.17
C ASN A 207 -15.04 13.55 -10.49
N LEU A 208 -14.35 14.69 -10.43
CA LEU A 208 -13.91 15.43 -11.61
C LEU A 208 -13.05 14.53 -12.49
N ILE A 209 -11.99 13.91 -11.96
CA ILE A 209 -11.09 13.07 -12.75
C ILE A 209 -11.83 11.86 -13.35
N LYS A 210 -12.72 11.22 -12.58
CA LYS A 210 -13.57 10.13 -13.10
C LYS A 210 -14.49 10.55 -14.25
N SER A 211 -14.85 11.82 -14.35
CA SER A 211 -15.71 12.35 -15.44
C SER A 211 -14.95 12.70 -16.71
N LEU A 212 -13.61 12.64 -16.69
CA LEU A 212 -12.77 12.92 -17.86
C LEU A 212 -12.55 11.69 -18.75
N GLU A 213 -12.98 10.52 -18.30
CA GLU A 213 -12.92 9.23 -19.00
C GLU A 213 -14.30 8.87 -19.58
#